data_AF-C7D7J9-F1
#
_entry.id   AF-C7D7J9-F1
#
_cell.length_a   1.000
_cell.length_b   1.000
_cell.length_c   1.000
_cell.angle_alpha   90.00
_cell.angle_beta   90.00
_cell.angle_gamma   90.00
#
_symmetry.space_group_name_H-M   'P 1'
#
loop_
_entity.id
_entity.type
_entity.pdbx_description
1 polymer ?
#
loop_
_entity_poly.entity_id
_entity_poly.type
_entity_poly.pdbx_seq_one_letter_code
_entity_poly.pdbx_strand_id
1 'polypeptide(L)'
;MSHSKKAEALRVLGSLIEAAEVTGKPLPNDGTSLQLGQILTLSGLSRQQLSRYPEVKEMLSEYATTQGLSYSRQGRVAAEETAPSDNTQMVPLARLQEVSLRLSATERKNAELKAENASLRAQLFRADETAELIALGGRIAPGKA
;
A
#
# COMPACT_ATOMS: atom_id res chain seq x y z
N MET A 1 31.65 6.51 31.31
CA MET A 1 31.61 5.32 30.42
C MET A 1 30.20 5.17 29.88
N SER A 2 29.92 5.72 28.69
CA SER A 2 28.62 5.56 28.04
C SER A 2 28.53 4.12 27.54
N HIS A 3 27.90 3.22 28.30
CA HIS A 3 27.53 1.92 27.76
C HIS A 3 26.65 2.18 26.52
N SER A 4 27.12 1.76 25.36
CA SER A 4 26.35 1.90 24.13
C SER A 4 25.01 1.20 24.34
N LYS A 5 23.89 1.87 24.01
CA LYS A 5 22.52 1.32 24.13
C LYS A 5 22.39 -0.06 23.46
N LYS A 6 23.25 -0.35 22.47
CA LYS A 6 23.42 -1.65 21.83
C LYS A 6 23.94 -2.73 22.81
N ALA A 7 24.99 -2.44 23.56
CA ALA A 7 25.60 -3.38 24.51
C ALA A 7 24.64 -3.70 25.66
N GLU A 8 23.85 -2.71 26.09
CA GLU A 8 22.81 -2.90 27.09
C GLU A 8 21.69 -3.82 26.56
N ALA A 9 21.23 -3.61 25.32
CA ALA A 9 20.22 -4.47 24.69
C ALA A 9 20.67 -5.93 24.56
N LEU A 10 21.93 -6.16 24.14
CA LEU A 10 22.51 -7.50 24.05
C LEU A 10 22.63 -8.17 25.43
N ARG A 11 23.04 -7.42 26.45
CA ARG A 11 23.15 -7.95 27.82
C ARG A 11 21.79 -8.35 28.38
N VAL A 12 20.77 -7.52 28.19
CA VAL A 12 19.41 -7.81 28.66
C VAL A 12 18.85 -9.05 27.97
N LEU A 13 19.02 -9.14 26.64
CA LEU A 13 18.58 -10.31 25.89
C LEU A 13 19.33 -11.59 26.30
N GLY A 14 20.65 -11.52 26.46
CA GLY A 14 21.46 -12.65 26.93
C GLY A 14 21.02 -13.15 28.31
N SER A 15 20.80 -12.23 29.27
CA SER A 15 20.31 -12.61 30.60
C SER A 15 18.93 -13.27 30.57
N LEU A 16 18.09 -12.90 29.60
CA LEU A 16 16.76 -13.46 29.43
C LEU A 16 16.80 -14.86 28.80
N ILE A 17 17.74 -15.10 27.88
CA ILE A 17 18.02 -16.44 27.32
C ILE A 17 18.55 -17.37 28.41
N GLU A 18 19.56 -16.92 29.18
CA GLU A 18 20.11 -17.70 30.29
C GLU A 18 19.04 -18.03 31.35
N ALA A 19 18.19 -17.06 31.72
CA ALA A 19 17.10 -17.30 32.66
C ALA A 19 16.09 -18.34 32.13
N ALA A 20 15.82 -18.33 30.81
CA ALA A 20 14.96 -19.31 30.16
C ALA A 20 15.58 -20.72 30.17
N GLU A 21 16.88 -20.82 29.90
CA GLU A 21 17.63 -22.09 29.96
C GLU A 21 17.68 -22.68 31.37
N VAL A 22 17.96 -21.85 32.39
CA VAL A 22 18.01 -22.27 33.80
C VAL A 22 16.65 -22.75 34.30
N THR A 23 15.57 -22.12 33.85
CA THR A 23 14.21 -22.49 34.26
C THR A 23 13.64 -23.67 33.46
N GLY A 24 14.36 -24.16 32.45
CA GLY A 24 13.92 -25.23 31.55
C GLY A 24 12.68 -24.87 30.73
N LYS A 25 12.32 -23.57 30.66
CA LYS A 25 11.19 -23.08 29.88
C LYS A 25 11.74 -22.33 28.67
N PRO A 26 11.46 -22.77 27.43
CA PRO A 26 11.92 -22.06 26.26
C PRO A 26 11.29 -20.67 26.20
N LEU A 27 11.96 -19.74 25.50
CA LEU A 27 11.39 -18.42 25.23
C LEU A 27 9.98 -18.51 24.63
N PRO A 28 9.12 -17.49 24.85
CA PRO A 28 7.77 -17.46 24.29
C PRO A 28 7.75 -17.87 22.82
N ASN A 29 7.09 -18.99 22.55
CA ASN A 29 7.04 -19.61 21.24
C ASN A 29 5.65 -20.19 20.96
N ASP A 30 5.32 -20.32 19.68
CA ASP A 30 4.08 -20.92 19.18
C ASP A 30 4.27 -22.42 18.84
N GLY A 31 5.29 -23.08 19.41
CA GLY A 31 5.71 -24.44 19.05
C GLY A 31 6.39 -24.59 17.69
N THR A 32 6.31 -23.59 16.80
CA THR A 32 6.96 -23.57 15.47
C THR A 32 7.90 -22.38 15.27
N SER A 33 7.62 -21.26 15.94
CA SER A 33 8.40 -20.04 15.81
C SER A 33 8.44 -19.23 17.11
N LEU A 34 9.45 -18.39 17.26
CA LEU A 34 9.57 -17.48 18.39
C LEU A 34 8.54 -16.33 18.28
N GLN A 35 7.87 -16.05 19.39
CA GLN A 35 6.96 -14.91 19.50
C GLN A 35 7.76 -13.64 19.82
N LEU A 36 8.37 -13.06 18.78
CA LEU A 36 9.21 -11.86 18.91
C LEU A 36 8.52 -10.71 19.66
N GLY A 37 7.20 -10.52 19.49
CA GLY A 37 6.47 -9.47 20.21
C GLY A 37 6.49 -9.63 21.74
N GLN A 38 6.34 -10.87 22.24
CA GLN A 38 6.38 -11.14 23.67
C GLN A 38 7.81 -11.09 24.21
N ILE A 39 8.78 -11.64 23.49
CA ILE A 39 10.19 -11.60 23.86
C ILE A 39 10.69 -10.15 23.98
N LEU A 40 10.30 -9.29 23.05
CA LEU A 40 10.61 -7.86 23.09
C LEU A 40 9.97 -7.14 24.28
N THR A 41 8.73 -7.50 24.61
CA THR A 41 8.04 -6.95 25.79
C THR A 41 8.74 -7.36 27.08
N LEU A 42 9.15 -8.62 27.20
CA LEU A 42 9.86 -9.14 28.37
C LEU A 42 11.28 -8.57 28.51
N SER A 43 11.96 -8.32 27.40
CA SER A 43 13.30 -7.71 27.37
C SER A 43 13.28 -6.18 27.43
N GLY A 44 12.11 -5.54 27.38
CA GLY A 44 11.99 -4.08 27.32
C GLY A 44 12.54 -3.45 26.02
N LEU A 45 12.70 -4.26 24.97
CA LEU A 45 13.26 -3.83 23.69
C LEU A 45 12.14 -3.45 22.71
N SER A 46 12.38 -2.41 21.92
CA SER A 46 11.47 -1.98 20.85
C SER A 46 11.80 -2.63 19.51
N ARG A 47 10.79 -2.76 18.63
CA ARG A 47 11.01 -3.23 17.24
C ARG A 47 11.98 -2.35 16.46
N GLN A 48 12.04 -1.05 16.77
CA GLN A 48 12.98 -0.12 16.16
C GLN A 48 14.43 -0.44 16.53
N GLN A 49 14.68 -0.87 17.77
CA GLN A 49 16.01 -1.30 18.20
C GLN A 49 16.45 -2.61 17.54
N LEU A 50 15.52 -3.54 17.28
CA LEU A 50 15.77 -4.75 16.50
C LEU A 50 16.22 -4.43 15.06
N SER A 51 15.59 -3.45 14.41
CA SER A 51 16.01 -3.00 13.08
C SER A 51 17.34 -2.28 13.09
N ARG A 52 17.68 -1.59 14.18
CA ARG A 52 18.89 -0.78 14.32
C ARG A 52 20.12 -1.60 14.72
N TYR A 53 19.92 -2.72 15.42
CA TYR A 53 20.97 -3.56 15.98
C TYR A 53 20.85 -4.99 15.43
N PRO A 54 21.49 -5.30 14.29
CA PRO A 54 21.38 -6.62 13.66
C PRO A 54 21.92 -7.75 14.54
N GLU A 55 22.83 -7.46 15.47
CA GLU A 55 23.42 -8.46 16.36
C GLU A 55 22.39 -9.04 17.36
N VAL A 56 21.38 -8.25 17.73
CA VAL A 56 20.25 -8.71 18.57
C VAL A 56 19.40 -9.72 17.80
N LYS A 57 19.23 -9.49 16.50
CA LYS A 57 18.53 -10.41 15.60
C LYS A 57 19.33 -11.70 15.39
N GLU A 58 20.64 -11.61 15.22
CA GLU A 58 21.53 -12.77 15.07
C GLU A 58 21.45 -13.67 16.31
N MET A 59 21.60 -13.10 17.52
CA MET A 59 21.51 -13.84 18.79
C MET A 59 20.17 -14.58 18.96
N LEU A 60 19.06 -13.92 18.62
CA LEU A 60 17.74 -14.56 18.64
C LEU A 60 17.59 -15.65 17.56
N SER A 61 18.23 -15.49 16.40
CA SER A 61 18.19 -16.48 15.34
C SER A 61 19.02 -17.72 15.66
N GLU A 62 20.18 -17.55 16.31
CA GLU A 62 21.01 -18.64 16.82
C GLU A 62 20.29 -19.40 17.95
N TYR A 63 19.63 -18.67 18.85
CA TYR A 63 18.78 -19.31 19.86
C TYR A 63 17.60 -20.07 19.22
N ALA A 64 16.98 -19.51 18.17
CA ALA A 64 15.90 -20.20 17.45
C ALA A 64 16.40 -21.50 16.81
N THR A 65 17.55 -21.48 16.13
CA THR A 65 18.11 -22.67 15.45
C THR A 65 18.53 -23.76 16.44
N THR A 66 19.15 -23.38 17.57
CA THR A 66 19.51 -24.35 18.62
C THR A 66 18.30 -25.04 19.25
N GLN A 67 17.17 -24.34 19.36
CA GLN A 67 15.91 -24.88 19.86
C GLN A 67 15.04 -25.53 18.77
N GLY A 68 15.51 -25.59 17.51
CA GLY A 68 14.74 -26.12 16.39
C GLY A 68 13.51 -25.29 16.00
N LEU A 69 13.47 -24.01 16.39
CA LEU A 69 12.39 -23.06 16.15
C LEU A 69 12.74 -22.10 15.01
N SER A 70 11.71 -21.58 14.32
CA SER A 70 11.91 -20.49 13.36
C SER A 70 12.03 -19.13 14.08
N TYR A 71 12.98 -18.29 13.66
CA TYR A 71 13.25 -16.96 14.24
C TYR A 71 12.02 -16.05 14.30
N SER A 72 11.19 -16.09 13.27
CA SER A 72 9.92 -15.37 13.23
C SER A 72 8.93 -16.20 12.45
N ARG A 73 7.64 -16.09 12.80
CA ARG A 73 6.57 -16.44 11.87
C ARG A 73 6.84 -15.67 10.58
N GLN A 74 7.33 -16.35 9.54
CA GLN A 74 7.20 -15.81 8.19
C GLN A 74 5.72 -15.47 8.09
N GLY A 75 5.42 -14.18 7.92
CA GLY A 75 4.05 -13.76 7.78
C GLY A 75 3.43 -14.73 6.78
N ARG A 76 2.26 -15.29 7.12
CA ARG A 76 1.32 -15.63 6.07
C ARG A 76 1.12 -14.32 5.34
N VAL A 77 1.96 -14.07 4.33
CA VAL A 77 1.51 -13.42 3.12
C VAL A 77 0.31 -14.29 2.79
N ALA A 78 -0.89 -13.78 3.08
CA ALA A 78 -2.09 -14.35 2.48
C ALA A 78 -1.68 -14.56 1.03
N ALA A 79 -1.63 -15.83 0.59
CA ALA A 79 -1.11 -16.17 -0.72
C ALA A 79 -1.73 -15.16 -1.67
N GLU A 80 -0.92 -14.18 -2.12
CA GLU A 80 -1.35 -13.33 -3.21
C GLU A 80 -1.74 -14.35 -4.26
N GLU A 81 -3.01 -14.27 -4.66
CA GLU A 81 -3.65 -15.18 -5.59
C GLU A 81 -2.59 -15.72 -6.52
N THR A 82 -2.33 -17.03 -6.44
CA THR A 82 -1.33 -17.75 -7.19
C THR A 82 -1.21 -17.09 -8.56
N ALA A 83 -0.19 -16.26 -8.76
CA ALA A 83 -0.04 -15.56 -10.03
C ALA A 83 -0.08 -16.68 -11.08
N PRO A 84 -1.03 -16.65 -12.02
CA PRO A 84 -1.19 -17.75 -12.95
C PRO A 84 0.18 -17.96 -13.59
N SER A 85 0.74 -19.16 -13.48
CA SER A 85 2.06 -19.52 -14.02
C SER A 85 2.11 -19.46 -15.55
N ASP A 86 1.03 -18.98 -16.16
CA ASP A 86 0.77 -18.93 -17.58
C ASP A 86 0.99 -17.50 -18.07
N ASN A 87 2.25 -17.19 -18.37
CA ASN A 87 2.65 -15.91 -18.97
C ASN A 87 2.04 -15.68 -20.37
N THR A 88 1.28 -16.65 -20.89
CA THR A 88 0.53 -16.52 -22.16
C THR A 88 -0.63 -15.53 -22.09
N GLN A 89 -1.12 -15.19 -20.88
CA GLN A 89 -2.17 -14.19 -20.69
C GLN A 89 -1.64 -12.76 -20.48
N MET A 90 -0.32 -12.58 -20.33
CA MET A 90 0.26 -11.25 -20.14
C MET A 90 0.41 -10.51 -21.48
N VAL A 91 -0.28 -9.39 -21.63
CA VAL A 91 -0.12 -8.50 -22.79
C VAL A 91 1.23 -7.80 -22.72
N PRO A 92 2.02 -7.75 -23.81
CA PRO A 92 3.29 -7.03 -23.83
C PRO A 92 3.11 -5.55 -23.44
N LEU A 93 4.01 -5.04 -22.58
CA LEU A 93 3.96 -3.66 -22.07
C LEU A 93 3.85 -2.61 -23.19
N ALA A 94 4.52 -2.83 -24.32
CA ALA A 94 4.45 -1.95 -25.48
C ALA A 94 3.03 -1.85 -26.06
N ARG A 95 2.29 -2.96 -26.13
CA ARG A 95 0.89 -2.95 -26.60
C ARG A 95 -0.03 -2.25 -25.60
N LEU A 96 0.22 -2.41 -24.30
CA LEU A 96 -0.54 -1.71 -23.27
C LEU A 96 -0.35 -0.19 -23.36
N GLN A 97 0.89 0.27 -23.52
CA GLN A 97 1.21 1.69 -23.71
C GLN A 97 0.57 2.27 -24.97
N GLU A 98 0.65 1.54 -26.09
CA GLU A 98 0.02 1.94 -27.34
C GLU A 98 -1.50 2.09 -27.21
N VAL A 99 -2.17 1.11 -26.58
CA VAL A 99 -3.62 1.16 -26.36
C VAL A 99 -3.98 2.31 -25.42
N SER A 100 -3.21 2.55 -24.36
CA SER A 100 -3.43 3.68 -23.44
C SER A 100 -3.31 5.04 -24.14
N LEU A 101 -2.31 5.21 -25.02
CA LEU A 101 -2.16 6.42 -25.84
C LEU A 101 -3.35 6.60 -26.80
N ARG A 102 -3.78 5.55 -27.48
CA ARG A 102 -4.96 5.61 -28.36
C ARG A 102 -6.23 5.95 -27.58
N LEU A 103 -6.41 5.33 -26.41
CA LEU A 103 -7.56 5.58 -25.54
C LEU A 103 -7.62 7.06 -25.14
N SER A 104 -6.53 7.61 -24.61
CA SER A 104 -6.49 9.02 -24.19
C SER A 104 -6.75 10.00 -25.33
N ALA A 105 -6.26 9.73 -26.55
CA ALA A 105 -6.57 10.52 -27.73
C ALA A 105 -8.07 10.47 -28.08
N THR A 106 -8.69 9.28 -28.02
CA THR A 106 -10.12 9.13 -28.30
C THR A 106 -11.01 9.76 -27.22
N GLU A 107 -10.61 9.69 -25.95
CA GLU A 107 -11.32 10.31 -24.83
C GLU A 107 -11.33 11.83 -24.97
N ARG A 108 -10.19 12.42 -25.34
CA ARG A 108 -10.10 13.87 -25.61
C ARG A 108 -11.04 14.30 -26.72
N LYS A 109 -11.02 13.59 -27.86
CA LYS A 109 -11.92 13.88 -28.98
C LYS A 109 -13.39 13.70 -28.61
N ASN A 110 -13.73 12.72 -27.77
CA ASN A 110 -15.09 12.52 -27.27
C ASN A 110 -15.54 13.69 -26.38
N ALA A 111 -14.65 14.18 -25.50
CA ALA A 111 -14.92 15.33 -24.67
C ALA A 111 -15.14 16.60 -25.51
N GLU A 112 -14.32 16.83 -26.54
CA GLU A 112 -14.47 17.93 -27.49
C GLU A 112 -15.83 17.87 -28.22
N LEU A 113 -16.18 16.70 -28.78
CA LEU A 113 -17.47 16.51 -29.45
C LEU A 113 -18.67 16.68 -28.52
N LYS A 114 -18.57 16.27 -27.25
CA LYS A 114 -19.61 16.49 -26.24
C LYS A 114 -19.79 17.96 -25.92
N ALA A 115 -18.68 18.71 -25.79
CA ALA A 115 -18.72 20.14 -25.54
C ALA A 115 -19.34 20.90 -26.74
N GLU A 116 -18.97 20.53 -27.96
CA GLU A 116 -19.57 21.07 -29.18
C GLU A 116 -21.07 20.77 -29.25
N ASN A 117 -21.47 19.52 -28.97
CA ASN A 117 -22.88 19.13 -28.97
C ASN A 117 -23.69 19.93 -27.94
N ALA A 118 -23.15 20.12 -26.73
CA ALA A 118 -23.77 20.94 -25.70
C ALA A 118 -23.89 22.40 -26.12
N SER A 119 -22.86 22.96 -26.75
CA SER A 119 -22.86 24.33 -27.29
C SER A 119 -23.93 24.51 -28.38
N LEU A 120 -23.99 23.59 -29.34
CA LEU A 120 -24.99 23.62 -30.43
C LEU A 120 -26.42 23.49 -29.88
N ARG A 121 -26.65 22.59 -28.92
CA ARG A 121 -27.96 22.50 -28.24
C ARG A 121 -28.33 23.81 -27.58
N ALA A 122 -27.41 24.45 -26.85
CA ALA A 122 -27.65 25.74 -26.21
C ALA A 122 -27.88 26.89 -27.20
N GLN A 123 -27.35 26.80 -28.43
CA GLN A 123 -27.66 27.76 -29.50
C GLN A 123 -29.06 27.54 -30.07
N LEU A 124 -29.45 26.28 -30.29
CA LEU A 124 -30.81 25.93 -30.75
C LEU A 124 -31.87 26.37 -29.74
N PHE A 125 -31.69 26.06 -28.45
CA PHE A 125 -32.62 26.50 -27.41
C PHE A 125 -32.79 28.01 -27.38
N ARG A 126 -31.69 28.77 -27.50
CA ARG A 126 -31.77 30.24 -27.57
C ARG A 126 -32.50 30.72 -28.83
N ALA A 127 -32.29 30.08 -29.97
CA ALA A 127 -33.00 30.42 -31.20
C ALA A 127 -34.51 30.18 -31.05
N ASP A 128 -34.91 29.06 -30.48
CA ASP A 128 -36.31 28.72 -30.23
C ASP A 128 -36.96 29.71 -29.25
N GLU A 129 -36.30 30.06 -28.14
CA GLU A 129 -36.77 31.09 -27.19
C GLU A 129 -36.98 32.44 -27.89
N THR A 130 -36.05 32.86 -28.76
CA THR A 130 -36.23 34.11 -29.51
C THR A 130 -37.38 34.04 -30.51
N ALA A 131 -37.59 32.88 -31.15
CA ALA A 131 -38.68 32.69 -32.10
C ALA A 131 -40.04 32.73 -31.39
N GLU A 132 -40.16 32.12 -30.20
CA GLU A 132 -41.37 32.19 -29.37
C GLU A 132 -41.67 33.62 -28.90
N LEU A 133 -40.66 34.37 -28.45
CA LEU A 133 -40.83 35.76 -28.03
C LEU A 133 -41.26 36.67 -29.20
N ILE A 134 -40.71 36.46 -30.40
CA ILE A 134 -41.14 37.17 -31.61
C ILE A 134 -42.59 36.80 -31.96
N ALA A 135 -42.95 35.52 -31.89
CA ALA A 135 -44.31 35.03 -32.17
C ALA A 135 -45.36 35.60 -31.19
N LEU A 136 -44.98 35.81 -29.93
CA LEU A 136 -45.81 36.45 -28.91
C LEU A 136 -45.83 37.99 -28.99
N GLY A 137 -45.14 38.59 -29.97
CA GLY A 137 -45.10 40.05 -30.19
C GLY A 137 -44.13 40.81 -29.27
N GLY A 138 -43.25 40.11 -28.56
CA GLY A 138 -42.22 40.71 -27.70
C GLY A 138 -41.08 41.33 -28.51
N ARG A 139 -40.88 42.64 -28.38
CA ARG A 139 -39.70 43.34 -28.92
C ARG A 139 -38.57 43.29 -27.89
N ILE A 140 -37.55 42.47 -28.13
CA ILE A 140 -36.34 42.46 -27.31
C ILE A 140 -35.50 43.71 -27.64
N ALA A 141 -35.25 44.55 -26.64
CA ALA A 141 -34.16 45.52 -26.69
C ALA A 141 -32.91 44.85 -26.08
N PRO A 142 -31.87 44.56 -26.87
CA PRO A 142 -30.65 43.97 -26.32
C PRO A 142 -29.89 45.03 -25.51
N GLY A 143 -29.67 44.75 -24.22
CA GLY A 143 -28.77 45.51 -23.37
C GLY A 143 -29.43 46.55 -22.45
N LYS A 144 -29.95 46.09 -21.31
CA LYS A 144 -29.76 46.81 -20.04
C LYS A 144 -29.14 45.82 -19.06
N ALA A 145 -27.97 46.22 -18.56
CA ALA A 145 -27.18 45.51 -17.56
C ALA A 145 -27.97 45.27 -16.26
#